data_AF-A0A2V8DFB2-F1
#
_entry.id   AF-A0A2V8DFB2-F1
#
_cell.length_a   1.000
_cell.length_b   1.000
_cell.length_c   1.000
_cell.angle_alpha   90.00
_cell.angle_beta   90.00
_cell.angle_gamma   90.00
#
_symmetry.space_group_name_H-M   'P 1'
#
loop_
_entity.id
_entity.type
_entity.pdbx_description
1 polymer ?
#
loop_
_entity_poly.entity_id
_entity_poly.type
_entity_poly.pdbx_seq_one_letter_code
_entity_poly.pdbx_strand_id
1 'polypeptide(L)'
;MFHYLAGPVTGSSGFAQTFAARGTSDHQGRSLWQLDLSVRLMRYPCSYMIYSDAFDGLPAEARDAIYRRLWQILSGADTDANYARLGGGDRRAVIEILRETKKNLPDYFQPAAH
;
A
#
# COMPACT_ATOMS: atom_id res chain seq x y z
N MET A 1 10.69 -10.34 7.88
CA MET A 1 11.86 -9.44 7.85
C MET A 1 11.73 -8.54 6.64
N PHE A 2 11.31 -7.28 6.81
CA PHE A 2 11.30 -6.31 5.72
C PHE A 2 12.69 -5.66 5.62
N HIS A 3 13.41 -5.92 4.54
CA HIS A 3 14.74 -5.38 4.30
C HIS A 3 14.65 -3.88 4.01
N TYR A 4 15.23 -3.06 4.87
CA TYR A 4 15.48 -1.64 4.60
C TYR A 4 16.68 -1.50 3.64
N LEU A 5 16.72 -0.40 2.89
CA LEU A 5 17.85 -0.10 2.00
C LEU A 5 19.05 0.35 2.85
N ALA A 6 20.25 -0.18 2.55
CA ALA A 6 21.50 0.16 3.25
C ALA A 6 22.03 1.58 2.92
N GLY A 7 21.34 2.31 2.05
CA GLY A 7 21.65 3.66 1.59
C GLY A 7 20.69 4.09 0.49
N PRO A 8 20.65 5.37 0.11
CA PRO A 8 19.77 5.87 -0.94
C PRO A 8 20.10 5.18 -2.27
N VAL A 9 19.08 4.67 -2.95
CA VAL A 9 19.22 4.12 -4.30
C VAL A 9 19.06 5.28 -5.28
N THR A 10 20.16 5.70 -5.89
CA THR A 10 20.14 6.68 -6.99
C THR A 10 19.55 6.02 -8.23
N GLY A 11 18.24 6.18 -8.42
CA GLY A 11 17.57 5.79 -9.66
C GLY A 11 18.14 6.56 -10.85
N SER A 12 18.23 5.91 -12.02
CA SER A 12 18.48 6.64 -13.27
C SER A 12 17.45 7.76 -13.40
N SER A 13 17.89 8.99 -13.65
CA SER A 13 17.02 10.16 -13.76
C SER A 13 15.79 9.85 -14.62
N GLY A 14 14.60 9.83 -14.02
CA GLY A 14 13.33 9.55 -14.70
C GLY A 14 12.64 8.23 -14.36
N PHE A 15 13.36 7.18 -13.89
CA PHE A 15 12.71 5.88 -13.63
C PHE A 15 11.60 5.98 -12.58
N ALA A 16 11.84 6.68 -11.47
CA ALA A 16 10.85 6.82 -10.41
C ALA A 16 9.58 7.55 -10.91
N GLN A 17 9.75 8.57 -11.75
CA GLN A 17 8.65 9.29 -12.38
C GLN A 17 7.86 8.40 -13.35
N THR A 18 8.56 7.70 -14.26
CA THR A 18 7.93 6.78 -15.21
C THR A 18 7.24 5.61 -14.52
N PHE A 19 7.82 5.10 -13.44
CA PHE A 19 7.25 4.01 -12.65
C PHE A 19 5.98 4.48 -11.92
N ALA A 20 6.02 5.64 -11.25
CA ALA A 20 4.87 6.20 -10.55
C ALA A 20 3.70 6.50 -11.51
N ALA A 21 3.99 6.94 -12.74
CA ALA A 21 2.98 7.25 -13.76
C ALA A 21 2.17 6.04 -14.26
N ARG A 22 2.58 4.79 -13.94
CA ARG A 22 1.83 3.58 -14.29
C ARG A 22 0.64 3.34 -13.37
N GLY A 23 0.67 3.92 -12.18
CA GLY A 23 -0.34 3.74 -11.15
C GLY A 23 -1.47 4.77 -11.23
N THR A 24 -2.60 4.41 -10.66
CA THR A 24 -3.65 5.37 -10.33
C THR A 24 -3.26 6.15 -9.08
N SER A 25 -3.54 7.45 -9.07
CA SER A 25 -3.40 8.31 -7.89
C SER A 25 -4.76 8.61 -7.30
N ASP A 26 -4.79 8.85 -6.00
CA ASP A 26 -5.96 9.44 -5.33
C ASP A 26 -6.10 10.94 -5.66
N HIS A 27 -7.16 11.60 -5.16
CA HIS A 27 -7.39 13.03 -5.42
C HIS A 27 -6.28 13.96 -4.88
N GLN A 28 -5.45 13.48 -3.95
CA GLN A 28 -4.31 14.21 -3.39
C GLN A 28 -3.01 13.96 -4.18
N GLY A 29 -3.06 13.17 -5.26
CA GLY A 29 -1.90 12.83 -6.07
C GLY A 29 -1.00 11.76 -5.46
N ARG A 30 -1.47 11.01 -4.46
CA ARG A 30 -0.74 9.93 -3.80
C ARG A 30 -1.01 8.60 -4.51
N SER A 31 0.00 7.76 -4.67
CA SER A 31 -0.14 6.45 -5.31
C SER A 31 0.77 5.40 -4.69
N LEU A 32 0.31 4.15 -4.60
CA LEU A 32 1.15 3.02 -4.19
C LEU A 32 2.31 2.75 -5.18
N TRP A 33 2.29 3.34 -6.37
CA TRP A 33 3.40 3.25 -7.34
C TRP A 33 4.51 4.30 -7.08
N GLN A 34 4.35 5.21 -6.12
CA GLN A 34 5.39 6.19 -5.81
C GLN A 34 6.54 5.57 -5.01
N LEU A 35 7.76 5.80 -5.46
CA LEU A 35 8.99 5.38 -4.79
C LEU A 35 9.54 6.51 -3.92
N ASP A 36 10.12 6.16 -2.78
CA ASP A 36 10.82 7.10 -1.90
C ASP A 36 12.35 7.03 -2.11
N LEU A 37 12.89 5.80 -2.25
CA LEU A 37 14.29 5.46 -2.52
C LEU A 37 15.33 6.02 -1.54
N SER A 38 14.91 6.74 -0.51
CA SER A 38 15.77 7.43 0.44
C SER A 38 15.85 6.65 1.75
N VAL A 39 14.68 6.33 2.31
CA VAL A 39 14.55 5.53 3.52
C VAL A 39 13.88 4.19 3.24
N ARG A 40 13.04 4.09 2.21
CA ARG A 40 12.37 2.85 1.81
C ARG A 40 12.13 2.82 0.31
N LEU A 41 11.90 1.63 -0.26
CA LEU A 41 11.64 1.49 -1.69
C LEU A 41 10.35 2.25 -2.07
N MET A 42 9.24 1.92 -1.42
CA MET A 42 7.91 2.49 -1.71
C MET A 42 7.57 3.63 -0.74
N ARG A 43 7.07 4.75 -1.27
CA ARG A 43 6.67 5.90 -0.46
C ARG A 43 5.55 5.56 0.51
N TYR A 44 4.58 4.77 0.09
CA TYR A 44 3.51 4.25 0.95
C TYR A 44 3.74 2.75 1.17
N PRO A 45 3.75 2.24 2.42
CA PRO A 45 4.20 0.88 2.75
C PRO A 45 3.12 -0.18 2.47
N CYS A 46 2.65 -0.24 1.22
CA CYS A 46 1.77 -1.28 0.69
C CYS A 46 2.13 -1.53 -0.77
N SER A 47 2.25 -2.80 -1.17
CA SER A 47 2.69 -3.15 -2.52
C SER A 47 1.66 -2.78 -3.58
N TYR A 48 2.13 -2.19 -4.68
CA TYR A 48 1.32 -1.92 -5.87
C TYR A 48 0.86 -3.21 -6.56
N MET A 49 1.43 -4.38 -6.23
CA MET A 49 0.98 -5.67 -6.76
C MET A 49 -0.44 -6.03 -6.35
N ILE A 50 -1.02 -5.35 -5.37
CA ILE A 50 -2.45 -5.47 -5.04
C ILE A 50 -3.34 -5.14 -6.24
N TYR A 51 -2.86 -4.33 -7.21
CA TYR A 51 -3.59 -4.01 -8.45
C TYR A 51 -3.31 -4.98 -9.61
N SER A 52 -2.53 -6.03 -9.39
CA SER A 52 -2.17 -6.96 -10.48
C SER A 52 -3.31 -7.94 -10.80
N ASP A 53 -3.36 -8.39 -12.05
CA ASP A 53 -4.28 -9.45 -12.48
C ASP A 53 -4.07 -10.75 -11.68
N ALA A 54 -2.84 -11.03 -11.26
CA ALA A 54 -2.54 -12.19 -10.42
C ALA A 54 -3.21 -12.09 -9.05
N PHE A 55 -3.24 -10.90 -8.44
CA PHE A 55 -3.93 -10.68 -7.17
C PHE A 55 -5.45 -10.73 -7.35
N ASP A 56 -5.98 -10.08 -8.38
CA ASP A 56 -7.41 -10.07 -8.66
C ASP A 56 -7.94 -11.44 -9.08
N GLY A 57 -7.10 -12.26 -9.73
CA GLY A 57 -7.40 -13.64 -10.14
C GLY A 57 -7.31 -14.70 -9.03
N LEU A 58 -6.94 -14.33 -7.80
CA LEU A 58 -6.94 -15.26 -6.66
C LEU A 58 -8.36 -15.79 -6.37
N PRO A 59 -8.49 -17.05 -5.88
CA PRO A 59 -9.75 -17.53 -5.32
C PRO A 59 -10.30 -16.56 -4.27
N ALA A 60 -11.61 -16.35 -4.25
CA ALA A 60 -12.24 -15.30 -3.45
C ALA A 60 -11.87 -15.39 -1.95
N GLU A 61 -11.85 -16.59 -1.38
CA GLU A 61 -11.49 -16.81 0.02
C GLU A 61 -10.02 -16.46 0.31
N ALA A 62 -9.10 -16.82 -0.59
CA ALA A 62 -7.69 -16.50 -0.45
C ALA A 62 -7.46 -14.98 -0.56
N ARG A 63 -8.13 -14.32 -1.51
CA ARG A 63 -8.06 -12.87 -1.66
C ARG A 63 -8.62 -12.14 -0.44
N ASP A 64 -9.76 -12.57 0.08
CA ASP A 64 -10.36 -11.99 1.29
C ASP A 64 -9.49 -12.23 2.53
N ALA A 65 -8.87 -13.40 2.67
CA ALA A 65 -7.93 -13.66 3.77
C ALA A 65 -6.75 -12.67 3.77
N ILE A 66 -6.21 -12.35 2.58
CA ILE A 66 -5.16 -11.33 2.45
C ILE A 66 -5.69 -9.94 2.80
N TYR A 67 -6.87 -9.55 2.29
CA TYR A 67 -7.48 -8.26 2.61
C TYR A 67 -7.77 -8.10 4.11
N ARG A 68 -8.28 -9.14 4.79
CA ARG A 68 -8.51 -9.12 6.23
C ARG A 68 -7.21 -8.94 6.99
N ARG A 69 -6.17 -9.68 6.64
CA ARG A 69 -4.85 -9.53 7.28
C ARG A 69 -4.31 -8.11 7.07
N LEU A 70 -4.41 -7.58 5.86
CA LEU A 70 -4.03 -6.22 5.54
C LEU A 70 -4.84 -5.20 6.36
N TRP A 71 -6.15 -5.39 6.51
CA TRP A 71 -7.01 -4.52 7.32
C TRP A 71 -6.66 -4.55 8.81
N GLN A 72 -6.40 -5.73 9.40
CA GLN A 72 -5.97 -5.82 10.80
C GLN A 72 -4.71 -5.00 11.06
N ILE A 73 -3.77 -5.05 10.11
CA ILE A 73 -2.56 -4.24 10.16
C ILE A 73 -2.94 -2.77 9.97
N LEU A 74 -3.54 -2.36 8.85
CA LEU A 74 -3.76 -0.95 8.56
C LEU A 74 -4.70 -0.23 9.54
N SER A 75 -5.70 -0.91 10.10
CA SER A 75 -6.59 -0.35 11.13
C SER A 75 -5.89 -0.16 12.49
N GLY A 76 -4.74 -0.80 12.71
CA GLY A 76 -4.04 -0.80 14.00
C GLY A 76 -4.56 -1.83 15.00
N ALA A 77 -5.47 -2.71 14.58
CA ALA A 77 -5.93 -3.83 15.41
C ALA A 77 -4.81 -4.85 15.70
N ASP A 78 -3.88 -5.03 14.77
CA ASP A 78 -2.66 -5.79 14.98
C ASP A 78 -1.58 -4.92 15.66
N THR A 79 -1.21 -5.32 16.89
CA THR A 79 -0.22 -4.68 17.74
C THR A 79 1.14 -5.39 17.76
N ASP A 80 1.36 -6.36 16.87
CA ASP A 80 2.62 -7.09 16.76
C ASP A 80 3.80 -6.13 16.48
N ALA A 81 4.92 -6.35 17.17
CA ALA A 81 6.12 -5.52 17.09
C ALA A 81 6.69 -5.41 15.67
N ASN A 82 6.40 -6.37 14.79
CA ASN A 82 6.78 -6.32 13.38
C ASN A 82 6.17 -5.11 12.64
N TYR A 83 5.04 -4.57 13.10
CA TYR A 83 4.37 -3.41 12.54
C TYR A 83 4.59 -2.12 13.34
N ALA A 84 5.42 -2.14 14.39
CA ALA A 84 5.68 -0.96 15.22
C ALA A 84 6.23 0.24 14.42
N ARG A 85 6.92 -0.03 13.31
CA ARG A 85 7.47 1.01 12.41
C ARG A 85 6.44 1.57 11.42
N LEU A 86 5.28 0.92 11.27
CA LEU A 86 4.20 1.40 10.42
C LEU A 86 3.40 2.45 11.21
N GLY A 87 3.77 3.71 11.06
CA GLY A 87 3.16 4.83 11.77
C GLY A 87 1.70 5.09 11.36
N GLY A 88 0.96 5.80 12.21
CA GLY A 88 -0.46 6.10 11.96
C GLY A 88 -0.71 6.90 10.67
N GLY A 89 0.21 7.79 10.30
CA GLY A 89 0.14 8.54 9.03
C GLY A 89 0.25 7.64 7.80
N ASP A 90 1.19 6.69 7.81
CA ASP A 90 1.36 5.71 6.73
C ASP A 90 0.12 4.80 6.61
N ARG A 91 -0.42 4.33 7.74
CA ARG A 91 -1.65 3.51 7.77
C ARG A 91 -2.82 4.22 7.13
N ARG A 92 -3.07 5.47 7.56
CA ARG A 92 -4.15 6.31 7.03
C ARG A 92 -3.99 6.55 5.54
N ALA A 93 -2.78 6.94 5.10
CA ALA A 93 -2.52 7.22 3.70
C ALA A 93 -2.77 5.98 2.81
N VAL A 94 -2.34 4.79 3.23
CA VAL A 94 -2.62 3.55 2.47
C VAL A 94 -4.11 3.27 2.40
N ILE A 95 -4.86 3.40 3.50
CA ILE A 95 -6.31 3.18 3.51
C ILE A 95 -7.02 4.14 2.55
N GLU A 96 -6.70 5.43 2.60
CA GLU A 96 -7.31 6.45 1.75
C GLU A 96 -6.99 6.21 0.27
N ILE A 97 -5.72 5.93 -0.07
CA ILE A 97 -5.34 5.58 -1.45
C ILE A 97 -6.13 4.37 -1.94
N LEU A 98 -6.21 3.29 -1.15
CA LEU A 98 -6.92 2.08 -1.54
C LEU A 98 -8.42 2.34 -1.73
N ARG A 99 -9.07 3.10 -0.84
CA ARG A 99 -10.50 3.45 -0.95
C ARG A 99 -10.82 4.14 -2.27
N GLU A 100 -9.96 5.05 -2.71
CA GLU A 100 -10.20 5.84 -3.92
C GLU A 100 -9.78 5.12 -5.20
N THR A 101 -8.79 4.24 -5.14
CA THR A 101 -8.13 3.72 -6.35
C THR A 101 -8.28 2.21 -6.56
N LYS A 102 -8.55 1.41 -5.51
CA LYS A 102 -8.68 -0.05 -5.63
C LYS A 102 -10.13 -0.44 -5.88
N LYS A 103 -10.38 -0.98 -7.08
CA LYS A 103 -11.65 -1.64 -7.41
C LYS A 103 -11.84 -2.89 -6.56
N ASN A 104 -13.09 -3.19 -6.22
CA ASN A 104 -13.49 -4.37 -5.44
C ASN A 104 -12.81 -4.44 -4.06
N LEU A 105 -12.54 -3.28 -3.45
CA LEU A 105 -12.04 -3.21 -2.08
C LEU A 105 -13.17 -3.62 -1.11
N PRO A 106 -12.93 -4.52 -0.15
CA PRO A 106 -13.98 -4.98 0.77
C PRO A 106 -14.56 -3.87 1.64
N ASP A 107 -15.84 -4.01 2.01
CA ASP A 107 -16.59 -2.97 2.75
C ASP A 107 -16.00 -2.62 4.12
N TYR A 108 -15.29 -3.54 4.78
CA TYR A 108 -14.61 -3.26 6.04
C TYR A 108 -13.42 -2.29 5.90
N PHE A 109 -13.02 -1.94 4.68
CA PHE A 109 -12.12 -0.80 4.47
C PHE A 109 -12.86 0.53 4.50
N GLN A 110 -14.17 0.59 4.29
CA GLN A 110 -14.92 1.85 4.26
C GLN A 110 -15.00 2.49 5.65
N PRO A 111 -15.13 3.82 5.77
CA PRO A 111 -15.42 4.42 7.06
C PRO A 111 -16.74 3.85 7.60
N ALA A 112 -16.84 3.71 8.92
CA ALA A 112 -18.11 3.34 9.54
C ALA A 112 -19.18 4.33 9.07
N ALA A 113 -20.28 3.82 8.52
CA ALA A 113 -21.42 4.66 8.19
C ALA A 113 -21.88 5.35 9.47
N HIS A 114 -21.79 6.68 9.50
CA HIS A 114 -22.36 7.52 10.54
C HIS A 114 -23.86 7.70 10.31
#